data_AF-A0A2W4KEN2-F1
#
_entry.id   AF-A0A2W4KEN2-F1
#
_cell.length_a   1.000
_cell.length_b   1.000
_cell.length_c   1.000
_cell.angle_alpha   90.00
_cell.angle_beta   90.00
_cell.angle_gamma   90.00
#
_symmetry.space_group_name_H-M   'P 1'
#
loop_
_entity.id
_entity.type
_entity.pdbx_description
1 polymer ?
#
loop_
_entity_poly.entity_id
_entity_poly.type
_entity_poly.pdbx_seq_one_letter_code
_entity_poly.pdbx_strand_id
1 'polypeptide(L)'
;MAAASWPLEAGILAVVSRGLGVFLDPVALVAVTLVAVAGQVIAITPGGLGTYEANMTLILQLYGVPPATAFRAGLFTHLAKYLFAVAAGLEPAWRLAGGPGRLLGTGRSGGSTPVAASHQAAEPLLPVARQEIHHGDL
;
A
#
# COMPACT_ATOMS: atom_id res chain seq x y z
N MET A 1 -1.05 15.36 3.98
CA MET A 1 -1.40 14.02 4.49
C MET A 1 -0.19 13.36 5.17
N ALA A 2 0.99 13.28 4.53
CA ALA A 2 2.19 12.66 5.14
C ALA A 2 2.68 13.30 6.45
N ALA A 3 2.57 14.62 6.64
CA ALA A 3 3.05 15.27 7.86
C ALA A 3 2.37 14.75 9.14
N ALA A 4 1.09 14.36 9.05
CA ALA A 4 0.33 13.86 10.20
C ALA A 4 0.65 12.40 10.54
N SER A 5 1.15 11.59 9.58
CA SER A 5 1.47 10.18 9.85
C SER A 5 2.67 10.04 10.78
N TRP A 6 3.66 10.93 10.70
CA TRP A 6 4.85 10.91 11.55
C TRP A 6 4.56 10.95 13.06
N PRO A 7 3.81 11.95 13.60
CA PRO A 7 3.48 11.96 15.01
C PRO A 7 2.54 10.81 15.41
N LEU A 8 1.68 10.33 14.50
CA LEU A 8 0.83 9.16 14.73
C LEU A 8 1.67 7.88 14.91
N GLU A 9 2.69 7.67 14.08
CA GLU A 9 3.60 6.53 14.23
C GLU A 9 4.38 6.58 15.54
N ALA A 10 4.92 7.75 15.89
CA ALA A 10 5.58 7.93 17.19
C ALA A 10 4.60 7.74 18.36
N GLY A 11 3.33 8.10 18.18
CA GLY A 11 2.25 7.88 19.15
C GLY A 11 1.98 6.40 19.43
N ILE A 12 2.04 5.53 18.40
CA ILE A 12 1.91 4.08 18.60
C ILE A 12 3.04 3.56 19.49
N LEU A 13 4.29 3.96 19.21
CA LEU A 13 5.43 3.60 20.06
C LEU A 13 5.25 4.14 21.48
N ALA A 14 4.71 5.34 21.65
CA ALA A 14 4.45 5.92 22.97
C ALA A 14 3.47 5.09 23.79
N VAL A 15 2.38 4.61 23.19
CA VAL A 15 1.39 3.76 23.84
C VAL A 15 1.99 2.39 24.18
N VAL A 16 2.69 1.77 23.23
CA VAL A 16 3.31 0.45 23.41
C VAL A 16 4.39 0.48 24.49
N SER A 17 5.29 1.47 24.46
CA SER A 17 6.37 1.62 25.44
C SER A 17 5.82 1.83 26.85
N ARG A 18 4.80 2.67 27.02
CA ARG A 18 4.10 2.85 28.30
C ARG A 18 3.47 1.56 28.80
N GLY A 19 2.82 0.79 27.92
CA GLY A 19 2.27 -0.52 28.27
C GLY A 19 3.33 -1.54 28.72
N LEU A 20 4.60 -1.33 28.32
CA LEU A 20 5.75 -2.13 28.73
C LEU A 20 6.53 -1.53 29.92
N GLY A 21 6.04 -0.45 30.53
CA GLY A 21 6.69 0.24 31.65
C GLY A 21 7.91 1.09 31.26
N VAL A 22 8.06 1.41 29.97
CA VAL A 22 9.14 2.25 29.44
C VAL A 22 8.61 3.65 29.16
N PHE A 23 9.24 4.66 29.74
CA PHE A 23 8.86 6.06 29.56
C PHE A 23 9.95 6.79 28.77
N LEU A 24 9.65 7.07 27.51
CA LEU A 24 10.52 7.82 26.61
C LEU A 24 10.02 9.25 26.50
N ASP A 25 10.93 10.21 26.39
CA ASP A 25 10.59 11.58 26.07
C ASP A 25 10.14 11.70 24.60
N PRO A 26 9.45 12.79 24.22
CA PRO A 26 8.95 12.97 22.85
C PRO A 26 10.04 12.93 21.76
N VAL A 27 11.25 13.43 22.05
CA VAL A 27 12.36 13.45 21.09
C VAL A 27 12.86 12.04 20.85
N ALA A 28 13.03 11.24 21.92
CA ALA A 28 13.40 9.84 21.81
C ALA A 28 12.36 9.04 21.01
N LEU A 29 11.06 9.25 21.24
CA LEU A 29 9.99 8.57 20.49
C LEU A 29 10.07 8.84 18.99
N VAL A 30 10.29 10.09 18.59
CA VAL A 30 10.44 10.48 17.18
C VAL A 30 11.73 9.90 16.60
N ALA A 31 12.86 10.03 17.30
CA ALA A 31 14.16 9.52 16.85
C ALA A 31 14.14 8.01 16.62
N VAL A 32 13.59 7.25 17.57
CA VAL A 32 13.43 5.80 17.49
C VAL A 32 12.57 5.41 16.28
N THR A 33 11.45 6.11 16.09
CA THR A 33 10.53 5.87 14.97
C THR A 33 11.22 6.16 13.63
N LEU A 34 11.97 7.25 13.53
CA LEU A 34 12.73 7.62 12.33
C LEU A 34 13.75 6.55 11.94
N VAL A 35 14.55 6.07 12.90
CA VAL A 35 15.55 5.03 12.65
C VAL A 35 14.90 3.72 12.22
N ALA A 36 13.80 3.32 12.87
CA ALA A 36 13.08 2.11 12.51
C ALA A 36 12.51 2.17 11.08
N VAL A 37 11.93 3.32 10.69
CA VAL A 37 11.39 3.54 9.34
C VAL A 37 12.50 3.65 8.29
N ALA A 38 13.60 4.35 8.57
CA ALA A 38 14.75 4.43 7.68
C ALA A 38 15.33 3.05 7.38
N GLY A 39 15.29 2.17 8.38
CA GLY A 39 15.60 0.74 8.25
C GLY A 39 14.88 0.01 7.13
N GLN A 40 13.66 0.44 6.78
CA GLN A 40 12.86 -0.23 5.75
C GLN A 40 13.41 -0.04 4.34
N VAL A 41 14.31 0.93 4.11
CA VAL A 41 14.96 1.15 2.80
C VAL A 41 15.80 -0.07 2.38
N ILE A 42 16.30 -0.84 3.34
CA ILE A 42 17.12 -2.04 3.09
C ILE A 42 16.36 -3.35 3.38
N ALA A 43 15.05 -3.28 3.62
CA ALA A 43 14.25 -4.45 3.92
C ALA A 43 14.03 -5.34 2.69
N ILE A 44 14.25 -6.64 2.86
CA ILE A 44 13.99 -7.67 1.82
C ILE A 44 12.65 -8.36 2.06
N THR A 45 12.23 -8.47 3.31
CA THR A 45 10.98 -9.12 3.71
C THR A 45 9.77 -8.21 3.45
N PRO A 46 8.61 -8.78 3.08
CA PRO A 46 7.39 -8.01 2.96
C PRO A 46 7.12 -7.24 4.25
N GLY A 47 6.92 -5.94 4.09
CA GLY A 47 6.63 -5.06 5.20
C GLY A 47 7.76 -4.79 6.19
N GLY A 48 9.00 -5.15 5.87
CA GLY A 48 10.13 -4.88 6.74
C GLY A 48 10.18 -5.72 8.02
N LEU A 49 9.49 -6.86 8.03
CA LEU A 49 9.56 -7.84 9.12
C LEU A 49 11.00 -8.25 9.41
N GLY A 50 11.40 -8.18 10.67
CA GLY A 50 12.77 -8.41 11.13
C GLY A 50 13.61 -7.13 11.10
N THR A 51 13.63 -6.40 9.98
CA THR A 51 14.46 -5.19 9.84
C THR A 51 13.92 -4.03 10.68
N TYR A 52 12.61 -3.82 10.71
CA TYR A 52 11.99 -2.77 11.52
C TYR A 52 12.20 -3.02 13.01
N GLU A 53 11.93 -4.25 13.46
CA GLU A 53 12.08 -4.66 14.84
C GLU A 53 13.54 -4.59 15.27
N ALA A 54 14.48 -5.05 14.43
CA ALA A 54 15.91 -4.97 14.72
C ALA A 54 16.38 -3.52 14.89
N ASN A 55 15.99 -2.62 13.98
CA ASN A 55 16.40 -1.22 14.05
C ASN A 55 15.78 -0.48 15.23
N MET A 56 14.49 -0.71 15.51
CA MET A 56 13.85 -0.17 16.71
C MET A 56 14.49 -0.71 17.99
N THR A 57 14.83 -2.01 18.02
CA THR A 57 15.52 -2.64 19.16
C THR A 57 16.90 -2.04 19.38
N LEU A 58 17.66 -1.80 18.30
CA LEU A 58 18.99 -1.21 18.38
C LEU A 58 18.94 0.20 18.97
N ILE A 59 18.09 1.08 18.43
CA ILE A 59 18.02 2.47 18.88
C ILE A 59 17.42 2.59 20.29
N LEU A 60 16.44 1.77 20.67
CA LEU A 60 15.91 1.75 22.04
C LEU A 60 16.95 1.30 23.08
N GLN A 61 17.84 0.38 22.72
CA GLN A 61 18.96 0.02 23.60
C GLN A 61 19.94 1.18 23.81
N LEU A 62 20.14 2.04 22.82
CA LEU A 62 20.93 3.27 22.99
C LEU A 62 20.27 4.26 23.97
N TYR A 63 18.95 4.17 24.14
CA TYR A 63 18.20 4.88 25.19
C TYR A 63 18.11 4.09 26.51
N GLY A 64 18.88 3.02 26.67
CA GLY A 64 18.96 2.24 27.92
C GLY A 64 17.82 1.23 28.13
N VAL A 65 16.99 0.98 27.11
CA VAL A 65 15.91 -0.01 27.23
C VAL A 65 16.49 -1.44 27.13
N PRO A 66 16.15 -2.35 28.06
CA PRO A 66 16.63 -3.73 28.02
C PRO A 66 16.31 -4.44 26.69
N PRO A 67 17.20 -5.28 26.14
CA PRO A 67 17.06 -5.84 24.79
C PRO A 67 15.73 -6.56 24.54
N ALA A 68 15.30 -7.40 25.50
CA ALA A 68 14.04 -8.14 25.41
C ALA A 68 12.81 -7.20 25.39
N THR A 69 12.84 -6.13 26.19
CA THR A 69 11.77 -5.12 26.23
C THR A 69 11.77 -4.27 24.97
N ALA A 70 12.96 -3.89 24.48
CA ALA A 70 13.13 -3.14 23.24
C ALA A 70 12.60 -3.92 22.02
N PHE A 71 12.90 -5.21 21.93
CA PHE A 71 12.35 -6.09 20.89
C PHE A 71 10.83 -6.21 20.97
N ARG A 72 10.27 -6.41 22.17
CA ARG A 72 8.81 -6.43 22.37
C ARG A 72 8.16 -5.11 21.94
N ALA A 73 8.77 -3.99 22.27
CA ALA A 73 8.28 -2.67 21.85
C ALA A 73 8.28 -2.54 20.32
N GLY A 74 9.37 -2.95 19.66
CA GLY A 74 9.46 -3.01 18.20
C GLY A 74 8.38 -3.88 17.57
N LEU A 75 8.26 -5.12 18.05
CA LEU A 75 7.30 -6.10 17.53
C LEU A 75 5.85 -5.61 17.68
N PHE A 76 5.45 -5.13 18.86
CA PHE A 76 4.08 -4.68 19.07
C PHE A 76 3.75 -3.38 18.33
N THR A 77 4.71 -2.46 18.23
CA THR A 77 4.56 -1.24 17.42
C THR A 77 4.36 -1.60 15.96
N HIS A 78 5.16 -2.54 15.44
CA HIS A 78 5.07 -2.97 14.05
C HIS A 78 3.75 -3.71 13.77
N LEU A 79 3.40 -4.66 14.63
CA LEU A 79 2.16 -5.43 14.54
C LEU A 79 0.93 -4.51 14.56
N ALA A 80 0.90 -3.50 15.43
CA ALA A 80 -0.21 -2.57 15.51
C ALA A 80 -0.43 -1.81 14.18
N LYS A 81 0.66 -1.35 13.54
CA LYS A 81 0.60 -0.68 12.23
C LYS A 81 0.04 -1.61 11.16
N TYR A 82 0.50 -2.86 11.13
CA TYR A 82 0.08 -3.85 10.14
C TYR A 82 -1.37 -4.30 10.32
N LEU A 83 -1.78 -4.59 11.55
CA LEU A 83 -3.16 -4.97 11.84
C LEU A 83 -4.13 -3.85 11.46
N PHE A 84 -3.80 -2.61 11.78
CA PHE A 84 -4.60 -1.46 11.36
C PHE A 84 -4.70 -1.36 9.83
N ALA A 85 -3.57 -1.45 9.12
CA ALA A 85 -3.57 -1.34 7.66
C ALA A 85 -4.35 -2.47 6.98
N VAL A 86 -4.19 -3.71 7.45
CA VAL A 86 -4.93 -4.88 6.96
C VAL A 86 -6.43 -4.71 7.24
N ALA A 87 -6.81 -4.33 8.45
CA ALA A 87 -8.21 -4.12 8.81
C ALA A 87 -8.86 -3.01 7.98
N ALA A 88 -8.16 -1.88 7.79
CA ALA A 88 -8.63 -0.76 6.99
C ALA A 88 -8.77 -1.11 5.50
N GLY A 89 -7.88 -1.94 4.97
CA GLY A 89 -7.90 -2.37 3.56
C GLY A 89 -8.82 -3.56 3.27
N LEU A 90 -9.23 -4.32 4.28
CA LEU A 90 -9.93 -5.59 4.10
C LEU A 90 -11.26 -5.43 3.37
N GLU A 91 -12.10 -4.49 3.82
CA GLU A 91 -13.43 -4.26 3.24
C GLU A 91 -13.37 -3.79 1.77
N PRO A 92 -12.59 -2.77 1.40
CA PRO A 92 -12.50 -2.35 0.01
C PRO A 92 -11.84 -3.42 -0.87
N ALA A 93 -10.83 -4.14 -0.38
CA ALA A 93 -10.24 -5.26 -1.10
C ALA A 93 -11.28 -6.36 -1.36
N TRP A 94 -12.12 -6.65 -0.37
CA TRP A 94 -13.20 -7.64 -0.47
C TRP A 94 -14.28 -7.25 -1.48
N ARG A 95 -14.63 -5.96 -1.56
CA ARG A 95 -15.55 -5.43 -2.59
C ARG A 95 -14.97 -5.56 -4.00
N LEU A 96 -13.69 -5.19 -4.17
CA LEU A 96 -13.01 -5.27 -5.47
C LEU A 96 -12.81 -6.72 -5.93
N ALA A 97 -12.67 -7.67 -5.01
CA ALA A 97 -12.62 -9.10 -5.32
C ALA A 97 -13.96 -9.68 -5.81
N GLY A 98 -15.06 -8.92 -5.76
CA GLY A 98 -16.40 -9.34 -6.18
C GLY A 98 -17.31 -9.82 -5.05
N GLY A 99 -16.89 -9.64 -3.79
CA GLY A 99 -17.67 -10.02 -2.61
C GLY A 99 -17.98 -11.54 -2.51
N PRO A 100 -18.78 -11.96 -1.52
CA PRO A 100 -19.13 -13.37 -1.34
C PRO A 100 -20.07 -13.90 -2.45
N GLY A 101 -20.78 -13.01 -3.15
CA GLY A 101 -21.70 -13.36 -4.24
C GLY A 101 -21.01 -13.89 -5.50
N ARG A 102 -19.72 -13.55 -5.72
CA ARG A 102 -18.95 -14.08 -6.86
C ARG A 102 -18.55 -15.54 -6.70
N LEU A 103 -18.39 -16.02 -5.45
CA LEU A 103 -18.11 -17.44 -5.14
C LEU A 103 -19.38 -18.28 -5.13
N LEU A 104 -20.54 -17.66 -4.88
CA LEU A 104 -21.85 -18.33 -4.84
C LEU A 104 -22.48 -18.54 -6.22
N GLY A 105 -21.80 -18.17 -7.31
CA GLY A 105 -22.04 -18.65 -8.66
C GLY A 105 -23.51 -18.91 -8.99
N THR A 106 -24.37 -17.89 -8.96
CA THR A 106 -25.63 -17.98 -9.71
C THR A 106 -25.28 -17.92 -11.19
N GLY A 107 -24.94 -19.09 -11.74
CA GLY A 107 -24.97 -19.33 -13.17
C GLY A 107 -26.40 -19.13 -13.65
N ARG A 108 -26.71 -17.94 -14.18
CA ARG A 108 -27.77 -17.82 -15.18
C ARG A 108 -27.20 -18.29 -16.50
N SER A 109 -27.24 -19.61 -16.70
CA SER A 109 -27.44 -20.17 -18.03
C SER A 109 -28.79 -19.69 -18.55
N GLY A 110 -28.81 -18.99 -19.69
CA GLY A 110 -30.06 -18.68 -20.38
C GLY A 110 -30.02 -17.36 -21.13
N GLY A 111 -29.58 -17.41 -22.38
CA GLY A 111 -29.65 -16.27 -23.28
C GLY A 111 -28.72 -16.40 -24.47
N SER A 112 -28.82 -17.51 -25.21
CA SER A 112 -28.35 -17.56 -26.59
C SER A 112 -29.13 -16.53 -27.40
N THR A 113 -28.59 -15.32 -27.55
CA THR A 113 -28.99 -14.42 -28.63
C THR A 113 -28.43 -15.01 -29.92
N PRO A 114 -29.27 -15.35 -30.92
CA PRO A 114 -28.77 -15.77 -32.21
C PRO A 114 -27.99 -14.62 -32.83
N VAL A 115 -26.83 -14.93 -33.39
CA VAL A 115 -26.10 -14.09 -34.34
C VAL A 115 -27.08 -13.72 -35.45
N ALA A 116 -27.58 -12.49 -35.41
CA ALA A 116 -28.17 -11.86 -36.58
C ALA A 116 -27.00 -11.39 -37.45
N ALA A 117 -26.70 -12.17 -38.49
CA ALA A 117 -25.84 -11.75 -39.57
C ALA A 117 -26.50 -10.57 -40.30
N SER A 118 -26.17 -9.34 -39.91
CA SER A 118 -26.43 -8.17 -40.72
C SER A 118 -25.23 -7.91 -41.63
N HIS A 119 -25.36 -8.36 -42.87
CA HIS A 119 -24.66 -7.75 -44.00
C HIS A 119 -24.86 -6.23 -43.93
N GLN A 120 -23.79 -5.48 -43.68
CA GLN A 120 -23.75 -4.08 -44.01
C GLN A 120 -22.44 -3.77 -44.72
N ALA A 121 -22.61 -3.13 -45.86
CA ALA A 121 -21.73 -3.12 -47.00
C ALA A 121 -20.40 -2.38 -46.76
N ALA A 122 -19.43 -2.74 -47.59
CA ALA A 122 -18.15 -2.06 -47.73
C ALA A 122 -18.34 -0.54 -47.84
N GLU A 123 -17.70 0.18 -46.91
CA GLU A 123 -17.42 1.60 -47.05
C GLU A 123 -16.59 1.84 -48.31
N PRO A 124 -16.99 2.75 -49.22
CA PRO A 124 -16.15 3.14 -50.34
C PRO A 124 -15.01 4.04 -49.84
N LEU A 125 -13.78 3.57 -50.05
CA LEU A 125 -12.53 4.33 -49.86
C LEU A 125 -12.64 5.72 -50.49
N LEU A 126 -12.61 6.77 -49.66
CA LEU A 126 -12.49 8.14 -50.14
C LEU A 126 -11.12 8.33 -50.82
N PRO A 127 -11.05 9.02 -51.97
CA PRO A 127 -9.79 9.25 -52.66
C PRO A 127 -8.90 10.21 -51.85
N VAL A 128 -7.67 9.76 -51.59
CA VAL A 128 -6.55 10.58 -51.12
C VAL A 128 -6.46 11.84 -51.98
N ALA A 129 -6.65 12.99 -51.35
CA ALA A 129 -6.48 14.29 -51.97
C ALA A 129 -5.05 14.43 -52.47
N ARG A 130 -4.94 14.59 -53.79
CA ARG A 130 -3.73 14.92 -54.54
C ARG A 130 -3.22 16.29 -54.08
N GLN A 131 -2.13 16.33 -53.32
CA GLN A 131 -1.31 17.54 -53.17
C GLN A 131 -0.59 17.77 -54.50
N GLU A 132 -1.14 18.66 -55.34
CA GLU A 132 -0.41 19.19 -56.48
C GLU A 132 0.60 20.23 -55.97
N ILE A 133 1.86 19.90 -56.24
CA ILE A 133 3.03 20.77 -56.13
C ILE A 133 2.88 21.85 -57.20
N HIS A 134 2.81 23.13 -56.82
CA HIS A 134 3.01 24.23 -57.76
C HIS A 134 4.41 24.82 -57.54
N HIS A 135 5.31 24.45 -58.45
CA HIS A 135 6.52 25.18 -58.78
C HIS A 135 6.17 26.42 -59.64
N GLY A 136 6.93 27.51 -59.47
CA GLY A 136 6.96 28.67 -60.36
C GLY A 136 5.83 29.67 -60.13
N ASP A 137 6.01 31.00 -60.14
CA ASP A 137 7.07 31.79 -60.76
C ASP A 137 7.16 33.20 -60.12
N LEU A 138 8.37 33.77 -60.21
CA LEU A 138 8.79 35.19 -60.05
C LEU A 138 8.90 35.79 -58.63
#